data_AF-T2IYE5-F1
#
_entry.id   AF-T2IYE5-F1
#
_cell.length_a   1.000
_cell.length_b   1.000
_cell.length_c   1.000
_cell.angle_alpha   90.00
_cell.angle_beta   90.00
_cell.angle_gamma   90.00
#
_symmetry.space_group_name_H-M   'P 1'
#
loop_
_entity.id
_entity.type
_entity.pdbx_description
1 polymer ?
#
loop_
_entity_poly.entity_id
_entity_poly.type
_entity_poly.pdbx_seq_one_letter_code
_entity_poly.pdbx_strand_id
1 'polypeptide(L)'
;MTINIIYAYTNTDQEEVAKLIQRYDLIALPIVDQDENLLGVVTVDDVIDILEAEATEDIYKMGAIEAAEEDENYFKLGFYKVTKKRIPWLLILLVTNSVTVFLMSNFEEVLEEVVTLAFFTPLLIDAGGKCWRTIIYCYYSRFKHR
;
A
#
# COMPACT_ATOMS: atom_id res chain seq x y z
N MET A 1 4.72 28.32 32.27
CA MET A 1 3.72 27.33 31.83
C MET A 1 3.53 27.58 30.34
N THR A 2 4.10 26.74 29.47
CA THR A 2 4.02 26.92 28.02
C THR A 2 2.66 26.42 27.54
N ILE A 3 1.81 27.32 27.06
CA ILE A 3 0.37 27.07 26.80
C ILE A 3 0.11 26.57 25.36
N ASN A 4 1.08 25.87 24.75
CA ASN A 4 0.88 25.25 23.44
C ASN A 4 0.43 23.81 23.65
N ILE A 5 -0.89 23.62 23.69
CA ILE A 5 -1.52 22.30 23.75
C ILE A 5 -1.67 21.81 22.31
N ILE A 6 -1.10 20.65 22.01
CA ILE A 6 -1.23 19.99 20.72
C ILE A 6 -2.48 19.10 20.81
N TYR A 7 -3.39 19.25 19.86
CA TYR A 7 -4.64 18.51 19.77
C TYR A 7 -4.88 18.03 18.34
N ALA A 8 -5.75 17.05 18.17
CA ALA A 8 -6.25 16.62 16.86
C ALA A 8 -7.79 16.71 16.82
N TYR A 9 -8.35 16.78 15.63
CA TYR A 9 -9.79 16.82 15.43
C TYR A 9 -10.36 15.41 15.27
N THR A 10 -11.66 15.25 15.47
CA THR A 10 -12.37 13.97 15.31
C THR A 10 -12.34 13.41 13.89
N ASN A 11 -12.12 14.25 12.88
CA ASN A 11 -12.03 13.87 11.47
C ASN A 11 -10.59 13.68 10.98
N THR A 12 -9.59 13.84 11.86
CA THR A 12 -8.19 13.58 11.53
C THR A 12 -7.98 12.08 11.36
N ASP A 13 -7.19 11.70 10.34
CA ASP A 13 -6.88 10.30 10.08
C ASP A 13 -6.08 9.67 11.22
N GLN A 14 -6.29 8.38 11.47
CA GLN A 14 -5.61 7.65 12.56
C GLN A 14 -4.08 7.67 12.39
N GLU A 15 -3.59 7.60 11.15
CA GLU A 15 -2.15 7.68 10.84
C GLU A 15 -1.57 9.05 11.21
N GLU A 16 -2.33 10.12 11.01
CA GLU A 16 -1.90 11.48 11.32
C GLU A 16 -1.88 11.73 12.84
N VAL A 17 -2.85 11.18 13.57
CA VAL A 17 -2.85 11.17 15.04
C VAL A 17 -1.61 10.44 15.60
N ALA A 18 -1.30 9.25 15.05
CA ALA A 18 -0.11 8.49 15.40
C ALA A 18 1.19 9.28 15.14
N LYS A 19 1.28 9.96 13.97
CA LYS A 19 2.42 10.82 13.63
C LYS A 19 2.59 12.00 14.59
N LEU A 20 1.50 12.61 15.07
CA LEU A 20 1.56 13.71 16.04
C LEU A 20 2.10 13.23 17.38
N ILE A 21 1.59 12.10 17.88
CA ILE A 21 2.06 11.49 19.14
C ILE A 21 3.55 11.14 19.06
N GLN A 22 3.98 10.53 17.96
CA GLN A 22 5.39 10.16 17.74
C GLN A 22 6.31 11.39 17.55
N ARG A 23 5.85 12.42 16.85
CA ARG A 23 6.66 13.63 16.56
C ARG A 23 6.97 14.44 17.82
N TYR A 24 6.02 14.46 18.76
CA TYR A 24 6.09 15.29 19.95
C TYR A 24 6.32 14.49 21.24
N ASP A 25 6.61 13.18 21.15
CA ASP A 25 6.80 12.26 22.28
C ASP A 25 5.68 12.38 23.34
N LEU A 26 4.43 12.44 22.88
CA LEU A 26 3.28 12.61 23.75
C LEU A 26 2.85 11.26 24.34
N ILE A 27 2.46 11.26 25.62
CA ILE A 27 1.87 10.07 26.25
C ILE A 27 0.39 9.93 25.83
N ALA A 28 -0.26 11.06 25.58
CA ALA A 28 -1.65 11.12 25.19
C ALA A 28 -1.93 12.40 24.37
N LEU A 29 -2.78 12.29 23.35
CA LEU A 29 -3.22 13.40 22.51
C LEU A 29 -4.71 13.67 22.72
N PRO A 30 -5.10 14.89 23.14
CA PRO A 30 -6.49 15.26 23.27
C PRO A 30 -7.16 15.39 21.89
N ILE A 31 -8.36 14.83 21.76
CA ILE A 31 -9.21 14.95 20.58
C ILE A 31 -10.32 15.96 20.88
N VAL A 32 -10.45 16.96 20.00
CA VAL A 32 -11.42 18.03 20.12
C VAL A 32 -12.41 18.03 18.95
N ASP A 33 -13.60 18.56 19.21
CA ASP A 33 -14.58 18.84 18.15
C ASP A 33 -14.24 20.15 17.39
N GLN A 34 -15.01 20.47 16.35
CA GLN A 34 -14.92 21.73 15.60
C GLN A 34 -15.10 22.97 16.49
N ASP A 35 -15.87 22.84 17.57
CA ASP A 35 -16.09 23.89 18.58
C ASP A 35 -15.01 23.90 19.70
N GLU A 36 -13.88 23.22 19.50
CA GLU A 36 -12.75 23.09 20.46
C GLU A 36 -13.12 22.46 21.81
N ASN A 37 -14.25 21.75 21.86
CA ASN A 37 -14.66 20.99 23.03
C ASN A 37 -13.86 19.68 23.11
N LEU A 38 -13.28 19.37 24.27
CA LEU A 38 -12.58 18.11 24.51
C LEU A 38 -13.57 16.94 24.51
N LEU A 39 -13.41 16.03 23.55
CA LEU A 39 -14.26 14.84 23.41
C LEU A 39 -13.60 13.60 24.02
N GLY A 40 -12.27 13.51 23.96
CA GLY A 40 -11.55 12.34 24.44
C GLY A 40 -10.04 12.49 24.34
N VAL A 41 -9.34 11.39 24.59
CA VAL A 41 -7.89 11.32 24.52
C VAL A 41 -7.48 10.01 23.85
N VAL A 42 -6.48 10.07 22.98
CA VAL A 42 -5.83 8.90 22.38
C VAL A 42 -4.49 8.71 23.07
N THR A 43 -4.18 7.48 23.49
CA THR A 43 -2.95 7.18 24.22
C THR A 43 -1.88 6.58 23.31
N VAL A 44 -0.64 6.55 23.78
CA VAL A 44 0.47 5.90 23.07
C VAL A 44 0.21 4.40 22.84
N ASP A 45 -0.51 3.73 23.73
CA ASP A 45 -0.85 2.31 23.57
C ASP A 45 -1.76 2.10 22.35
N ASP A 46 -2.76 2.97 22.16
CA ASP A 46 -3.67 2.93 21.00
C ASP A 46 -2.91 3.21 19.67
N VAL A 47 -1.88 4.05 19.71
CA VAL A 47 -1.05 4.36 18.54
C VAL A 47 -0.25 3.14 18.06
N ILE A 48 0.18 2.26 18.98
CA ILE A 48 0.93 1.06 18.61
C ILE A 48 0.05 0.13 17.75
N ASP A 49 -1.22 -0.03 18.12
CA ASP A 49 -2.18 -0.83 17.37
C ASP A 49 -2.46 -0.24 15.98
N ILE A 50 -2.62 1.08 15.89
CA ILE A 50 -2.80 1.80 14.60
C ILE A 50 -1.60 1.58 13.68
N LEU A 51 -0.37 1.68 14.21
CA LEU A 51 0.85 1.48 13.42
C LEU A 51 0.96 0.05 12.87
N GLU A 52 0.54 -0.96 13.64
CA GLU A 52 0.51 -2.36 13.18
C GLU A 52 -0.54 -2.59 12.10
N ALA A 53 -1.74 -2.02 12.27
CA ALA A 53 -2.82 -2.09 11.28
C ALA A 53 -2.41 -1.42 9.96
N GLU A 54 -1.84 -0.22 10.02
CA GLU A 54 -1.31 0.53 8.88
C GLU A 54 -0.22 -0.24 8.13
N ALA A 55 0.74 -0.81 8.86
CA ALA A 55 1.81 -1.60 8.24
C ALA A 55 1.24 -2.84 7.52
N THR A 56 0.22 -3.46 8.09
CA THR A 56 -0.47 -4.61 7.50
C THR A 56 -1.26 -4.21 6.27
N GLU A 57 -1.97 -3.09 6.32
CA GLU A 57 -2.75 -2.55 5.20
C GLU A 57 -1.85 -2.18 4.01
N ASP A 58 -0.72 -1.54 4.27
CA ASP A 58 0.30 -1.22 3.25
C ASP A 58 0.80 -2.47 2.53
N ILE A 59 1.09 -3.55 3.28
CA ILE A 59 1.52 -4.83 2.71
C ILE A 59 0.45 -5.41 1.77
N TYR A 60 -0.83 -5.35 2.18
CA TYR A 60 -1.93 -5.82 1.34
C TYR A 60 -2.09 -4.97 0.07
N LYS A 61 -2.05 -3.63 0.20
CA LYS A 61 -2.08 -2.69 -0.93
C LYS A 61 -0.92 -2.93 -1.90
N MET A 62 0.30 -3.13 -1.40
CA MET A 62 1.49 -3.47 -2.21
C MET A 62 1.34 -4.80 -2.95
N GLY A 63 0.58 -5.74 -2.40
CA GLY A 63 0.22 -7.01 -3.04
C GLY A 63 -0.91 -6.91 -4.06
N ALA A 64 -1.43 -5.70 -4.34
CA ALA A 64 -2.63 -5.45 -5.13
C ALA A 64 -3.83 -6.27 -4.64
N ILE A 65 -3.90 -6.48 -3.33
CA ILE A 65 -5.06 -7.03 -2.65
C ILE A 65 -5.79 -5.80 -2.15
N GLU A 66 -7.00 -5.54 -2.67
CA GLU A 66 -7.91 -4.62 -1.99
C GLU A 66 -8.01 -5.10 -0.55
N ALA A 67 -7.46 -4.29 0.37
CA ALA A 67 -7.44 -4.60 1.79
C ALA A 67 -8.83 -5.11 2.14
N ALA A 68 -8.88 -6.34 2.67
CA ALA A 68 -10.13 -6.73 3.28
C ALA A 68 -10.41 -5.68 4.34
N GLU A 69 -11.59 -5.03 4.23
CA GLU A 69 -12.15 -4.20 5.29
C GLU A 69 -11.74 -4.81 6.63
N GLU A 70 -11.22 -3.94 7.48
CA GLU A 70 -10.63 -4.19 8.79
C GLU A 70 -11.25 -5.42 9.49
N ASP A 71 -10.40 -6.22 10.14
CA ASP A 71 -10.74 -7.32 11.06
C ASP A 71 -10.96 -8.75 10.53
N GLU A 72 -10.97 -9.01 9.22
CA GLU A 72 -11.06 -10.41 8.78
C GLU A 72 -9.70 -11.09 8.71
N ASN A 73 -9.38 -11.84 9.77
CA ASN A 73 -8.26 -12.78 9.84
C ASN A 73 -8.09 -13.55 8.51
N TYR A 74 -6.94 -13.42 7.83
CA TYR A 74 -6.70 -14.02 6.50
C TYR A 74 -7.07 -15.52 6.43
N PHE A 75 -6.81 -16.25 7.52
CA PHE A 75 -7.11 -17.68 7.64
C PHE A 75 -8.60 -18.01 7.87
N LYS A 76 -9.41 -17.02 8.25
CA LYS A 76 -10.86 -17.15 8.44
C LYS A 76 -11.66 -16.71 7.21
N LEU A 77 -11.06 -16.01 6.24
CA LEU A 77 -11.73 -15.71 4.99
C LEU A 77 -11.95 -17.01 4.20
N GLY A 78 -13.21 -17.25 3.82
CA GLY A 78 -13.52 -18.31 2.86
C GLY A 78 -12.76 -18.11 1.55
N PHE A 79 -12.18 -19.18 1.01
CA PHE A 79 -11.42 -19.19 -0.26
C PHE A 79 -12.11 -18.43 -1.41
N TYR A 80 -13.44 -18.53 -1.46
CA TYR A 80 -14.27 -17.83 -2.45
C TYR A 80 -14.20 -16.30 -2.33
N LYS A 81 -14.18 -15.74 -1.11
CA LYS A 81 -14.13 -14.30 -0.85
C LYS A 81 -12.78 -13.71 -1.28
N VAL A 82 -11.68 -14.39 -0.96
CA VAL A 82 -10.32 -13.96 -1.34
C VAL A 82 -10.15 -13.99 -2.86
N THR A 83 -10.61 -15.06 -3.51
CA THR A 83 -10.47 -15.21 -4.97
C THR A 83 -11.27 -14.13 -5.71
N LYS A 84 -12.50 -13.84 -5.28
CA LYS A 84 -13.34 -12.81 -5.90
C LYS A 84 -12.72 -11.41 -5.86
N LYS A 85 -11.99 -11.07 -4.79
CA LYS A 85 -11.27 -9.79 -4.68
C LYS A 85 -10.06 -9.69 -5.61
N ARG A 86 -9.41 -10.80 -5.92
CA ARG A 86 -8.22 -10.83 -6.80
C ARG A 86 -8.56 -10.95 -8.28
N ILE A 87 -9.70 -11.57 -8.63
CA ILE A 87 -10.11 -11.81 -10.02
C ILE A 87 -10.08 -10.54 -10.88
N PRO A 88 -10.63 -9.38 -10.46
CA PRO A 88 -10.63 -8.17 -11.28
C PRO A 88 -9.22 -7.73 -11.65
N TRP A 89 -8.32 -7.68 -10.67
CA TRP A 89 -6.93 -7.30 -10.89
C TRP A 89 -6.18 -8.32 -11.77
N LEU A 90 -6.40 -9.61 -11.56
CA LEU A 90 -5.80 -10.68 -12.37
C LEU A 90 -6.30 -10.64 -13.83
N LEU A 91 -7.57 -10.30 -14.06
CA LEU A 91 -8.10 -10.15 -15.42
C LEU A 91 -7.45 -8.98 -16.16
N ILE A 92 -7.25 -7.85 -15.49
CA ILE A 92 -6.53 -6.70 -16.06
C ILE A 92 -5.11 -7.14 -16.47
N LEU A 93 -4.38 -7.79 -15.55
CA LEU A 93 -3.04 -8.31 -15.85
C LEU A 93 -3.05 -9.30 -17.02
N LEU A 94 -4.03 -10.20 -17.09
CA LEU A 94 -4.14 -11.17 -18.17
C LEU A 94 -4.34 -10.49 -19.54
N VAL A 95 -5.17 -9.45 -19.60
CA VAL A 95 -5.39 -8.68 -20.84
C VAL A 95 -4.10 -7.97 -21.24
N THR A 96 -3.42 -7.29 -20.31
CA THR A 96 -2.16 -6.60 -20.59
C THR A 96 -1.06 -7.57 -21.06
N ASN A 97 -0.96 -8.75 -20.43
CA ASN A 97 -0.02 -9.78 -20.85
C ASN A 97 -0.35 -10.34 -22.24
N SER A 98 -1.65 -10.55 -22.54
CA SER A 98 -2.09 -11.00 -23.86
C SER A 98 -1.71 -10.01 -24.97
N VAL A 99 -1.82 -8.71 -24.72
CA VAL A 99 -1.36 -7.66 -25.65
C VAL A 99 0.15 -7.76 -25.89
N THR A 100 0.93 -8.04 -24.85
CA THR A 100 2.39 -8.21 -24.96
C THR A 100 2.75 -9.40 -25.86
N VAL A 101 2.08 -10.54 -25.69
CA VAL A 101 2.27 -11.72 -26.55
C VAL A 101 1.89 -11.43 -28.00
N PHE A 102 0.79 -10.73 -28.22
CA PHE A 102 0.38 -10.30 -29.57
C PHE A 102 1.42 -9.39 -30.23
N LEU A 103 2.05 -8.48 -29.47
CA LEU A 103 3.14 -7.68 -30.00
C LEU A 103 4.36 -8.54 -30.35
N MET A 104 4.72 -9.50 -29.49
CA MET A 104 5.85 -10.41 -29.76
C MET A 104 5.66 -11.25 -31.02
N SER A 105 4.44 -11.71 -31.32
CA SER A 105 4.19 -12.51 -32.54
C SER A 105 4.41 -11.72 -33.84
N ASN A 106 4.38 -10.39 -33.81
CA ASN A 106 4.71 -9.57 -34.98
C ASN A 106 6.23 -9.50 -35.25
N PHE A 107 7.07 -9.94 -34.30
CA PHE A 107 8.54 -9.95 -34.43
C PHE A 107 9.10 -11.37 -34.57
N GLU A 108 8.27 -12.35 -34.94
CA GLU A 108 8.65 -13.76 -35.06
C GLU A 108 9.80 -13.96 -36.06
N GLU A 109 9.75 -13.33 -37.22
CA GLU A 109 10.80 -13.43 -38.26
C GLU A 109 12.19 -12.99 -37.74
N VAL A 110 12.25 -11.95 -36.89
CA VAL A 110 13.52 -11.45 -36.30
C VAL A 110 14.05 -12.40 -35.22
N LEU A 111 13.15 -13.05 -34.48
CA LEU A 111 13.51 -14.03 -33.46
C LEU A 111 14.03 -15.34 -34.08
N GLU A 112 13.55 -15.71 -35.27
CA GLU A 112 14.07 -16.85 -36.04
C GLU A 112 15.49 -16.57 -36.58
N GLU A 113 15.77 -15.33 -37.00
CA GLU A 113 17.09 -14.94 -37.49
C GLU A 113 18.14 -14.95 -36.36
N VAL A 114 17.76 -14.49 -35.16
CA VAL A 114 18.65 -14.40 -34.00
C VAL A 114 17.97 -14.94 -32.74
N VAL A 115 18.00 -16.27 -32.60
CA VAL A 115 17.42 -16.99 -31.44
C VAL A 115 18.00 -16.52 -30.09
N THR A 116 19.23 -16.00 -30.08
CA THR A 116 19.86 -15.51 -28.84
C THR A 116 19.14 -14.33 -28.21
N LEU A 117 18.39 -13.52 -28.98
CA LEU A 117 17.57 -12.43 -28.46
C LEU A 117 16.50 -12.92 -27.49
N ALA A 118 15.93 -14.11 -27.74
CA ALA A 118 14.89 -14.69 -26.89
C ALA A 118 15.40 -14.98 -25.46
N PHE A 119 16.69 -15.28 -25.29
CA PHE A 119 17.28 -15.50 -23.96
C PHE A 119 17.42 -14.19 -23.16
N PHE A 120 17.54 -13.04 -23.82
CA PHE A 120 17.63 -11.74 -23.14
C PHE A 120 16.26 -11.18 -22.76
N THR A 121 15.18 -11.56 -23.44
CA THR A 121 13.81 -11.13 -23.14
C THR A 121 13.41 -11.30 -21.67
N PRO A 122 13.51 -12.49 -21.04
CA PRO A 122 13.14 -12.64 -19.63
C PRO A 122 14.02 -11.81 -18.69
N LEU A 123 15.31 -11.65 -19.01
CA LEU A 123 16.25 -10.87 -18.20
C LEU A 123 15.91 -9.37 -18.22
N LEU A 124 15.56 -8.83 -19.40
CA LEU A 124 15.15 -7.44 -19.54
C LEU A 124 13.80 -7.16 -18.87
N ILE A 125 12.84 -8.08 -19.00
CA ILE A 125 11.53 -7.98 -18.33
C ILE A 125 11.69 -7.97 -16.81
N ASP A 126 12.51 -8.88 -16.26
CA ASP A 126 12.77 -8.97 -14.81
C ASP A 126 13.48 -7.71 -14.27
N ALA A 127 14.51 -7.24 -14.97
CA ALA A 127 15.22 -6.02 -14.59
C ALA A 127 14.30 -4.79 -14.62
N GLY A 128 13.50 -4.63 -15.67
CA GLY A 128 12.52 -3.54 -15.80
C GLY A 128 11.47 -3.59 -14.68
N GLY A 129 10.91 -4.76 -14.40
CA GLY A 129 9.92 -4.95 -13.34
C GLY A 129 10.46 -4.65 -11.95
N LYS A 130 11.70 -5.06 -11.65
CA LYS A 130 12.36 -4.77 -10.36
C LYS A 130 12.65 -3.28 -10.20
N CYS A 131 13.23 -2.65 -11.22
CA CYS A 131 13.50 -1.20 -11.19
C CYS A 131 12.22 -0.40 -10.97
N TRP A 132 11.15 -0.72 -11.70
CA TRP A 132 9.87 -0.04 -11.55
C TRP A 132 9.28 -0.20 -10.15
N ARG A 133 9.31 -1.43 -9.61
CA ARG A 133 8.88 -1.70 -8.24
C ARG A 133 9.68 -0.85 -7.25
N THR A 134 11.01 -0.83 -7.33
CA THR A 134 11.85 -0.03 -6.43
C THR A 134 11.52 1.46 -6.52
N ILE A 135 11.29 2.00 -7.73
CA ILE A 135 10.92 3.41 -7.91
C ILE A 135 9.59 3.71 -7.24
N ILE A 136 8.56 2.88 -7.44
CA ILE A 136 7.25 3.05 -6.78
C ILE A 136 7.42 3.03 -5.26
N TYR A 137 8.18 2.08 -4.73
CA TYR A 137 8.39 1.97 -3.29
C TYR A 137 9.12 3.18 -2.72
N CYS A 138 10.19 3.65 -3.38
CA CYS A 138 10.89 4.85 -2.97
C CYS A 138 10.01 6.11 -3.04
N TYR A 139 9.19 6.23 -4.08
CA TYR A 139 8.25 7.34 -4.23
C TYR A 139 7.17 7.31 -3.13
N TYR A 140 6.57 6.14 -2.91
CA TYR A 140 5.53 5.94 -1.89
C TYR A 140 6.06 6.17 -0.48
N SER A 141 7.22 5.59 -0.13
CA SER A 141 7.89 5.82 1.16
C SER A 141 8.23 7.29 1.39
N ARG A 142 8.65 8.02 0.35
CA ARG A 142 8.94 9.45 0.46
C ARG A 142 7.70 10.33 0.62
N PHE A 143 6.54 9.87 0.14
CA PHE A 143 5.27 10.55 0.36
C PHE A 143 4.71 10.26 1.77
N LYS A 144 4.77 9.01 2.25
CA LYS A 144 4.24 8.62 3.57
C LYS A 144 4.97 9.28 4.76
N HIS A 145 6.26 9.61 4.60
CA HIS A 145 7.07 10.28 5.63
C HIS A 145 7.12 11.83 5.55
N ARG A 146 6.30 12.47 4.71
CA ARG A 146 6.09 13.92 4.74
C ARG A 146 4.80 14.25 5.49
#